data_AF-A0A2S5GLS0-F1
#
_entry.id   AF-A0A2S5GLS0-F1
#
_cell.length_a   1.000
_cell.length_b   1.000
_cell.length_c   1.000
_cell.angle_alpha   90.00
_cell.angle_beta   90.00
_cell.angle_gamma   90.00
#
_symmetry.space_group_name_H-M   'P 1'
#
loop_
_entity.id
_entity.type
_entity.pdbx_description
1 polymer ?
#
loop_
_entity_poly.entity_id
_entity_poly.type
_entity_poly.pdbx_seq_one_letter_code
_entity_poly.pdbx_strand_id
1 'polypeptide(L)'
;MSALSKWAAVAGWKGYVAAALASALVVGGAAWTVRGWKADAAEWKMASEHAQERDAQAQAALAAVEEVRKEEKRQTAAMEKARDDAQKQAAAAAADAAGIRSERDRLRARVSSLAHAAAGRDPGAAERSPAGADAIDLLAYMFGRLSDRAAELAGIADRARIAGLMCERAYDVVRGAR
;
A
#
# COMPACT_ATOMS: atom_id res chain seq x y z
N MET A 1 38.44 25.45 -86.55
CA MET A 1 37.57 24.38 -87.15
C MET A 1 37.99 22.96 -86.73
N SER A 2 38.42 22.74 -85.48
CA SER A 2 38.89 21.43 -84.97
C SER A 2 37.94 20.77 -83.98
N ALA A 3 36.84 21.43 -83.60
CA ALA A 3 35.84 20.88 -82.68
C ALA A 3 34.85 19.92 -83.36
N LEU A 4 34.74 19.95 -84.70
CA LEU A 4 33.76 19.16 -85.46
C LEU A 4 34.23 17.72 -85.78
N SER A 5 35.53 17.43 -85.77
CA SER A 5 36.02 16.09 -86.15
C SER A 5 35.86 15.02 -85.07
N LYS A 6 35.67 15.41 -83.80
CA LYS A 6 35.40 14.45 -82.71
C LYS A 6 33.99 13.86 -82.76
N TRP A 7 33.06 14.52 -83.47
CA TRP A 7 31.68 14.06 -83.63
C TRP A 7 31.51 13.04 -84.77
N ALA A 8 32.43 13.02 -85.74
CA ALA A 8 32.39 12.04 -86.84
C ALA A 8 32.72 10.61 -86.38
N ALA A 9 33.42 10.43 -85.26
CA ALA A 9 33.69 9.11 -84.67
C ALA A 9 32.45 8.45 -84.02
N VAL A 10 31.34 9.19 -83.92
CA VAL A 10 30.07 8.72 -83.35
C VAL A 10 29.07 8.34 -84.46
N ALA A 11 29.36 8.63 -85.73
CA ALA A 11 28.51 8.36 -86.89
C ALA A 11 28.66 6.92 -87.43
N GLY A 12 28.52 5.93 -86.54
CA GLY A 12 28.56 4.51 -86.87
C GLY A 12 28.13 3.66 -85.68
N TRP A 13 28.13 2.32 -85.82
CA TRP A 13 27.60 1.39 -84.80
C TRP A 13 28.10 1.66 -83.37
N LYS A 14 29.33 2.18 -83.20
CA LYS A 14 29.93 2.53 -81.91
C LYS A 14 29.20 3.66 -81.17
N GLY A 15 28.65 4.65 -81.88
CA GLY A 15 27.88 5.73 -81.28
C GLY A 15 26.53 5.26 -80.76
N TYR A 16 25.87 4.35 -81.49
CA TYR A 16 24.66 3.69 -81.04
C TYR A 16 24.91 2.82 -79.80
N VAL A 17 26.03 2.08 -79.76
CA VAL A 17 26.43 1.31 -78.57
C VAL A 17 26.68 2.23 -77.37
N ALA A 18 27.40 3.34 -77.55
CA ALA A 18 27.65 4.29 -76.47
C ALA A 18 26.35 4.96 -75.95
N ALA A 19 25.43 5.33 -76.84
CA ALA A 19 24.13 5.88 -76.47
C ALA A 19 23.23 4.84 -75.77
N ALA A 20 23.28 3.58 -76.20
CA ALA A 20 22.56 2.48 -75.56
C ALA A 20 23.08 2.21 -74.14
N LEU A 21 24.39 2.26 -73.92
CA LEU A 21 24.98 2.11 -72.59
C LEU A 21 24.66 3.30 -71.67
N ALA A 22 24.71 4.53 -72.18
CA ALA A 22 24.37 5.72 -71.41
C ALA A 22 22.89 5.70 -70.98
N SER A 23 21.98 5.35 -71.89
CA SER A 23 20.55 5.21 -71.58
C SER A 23 20.29 4.06 -70.60
N ALA A 24 20.98 2.93 -70.72
CA ALA A 24 20.88 1.82 -69.77
C ALA A 24 21.33 2.22 -68.35
N LEU A 25 22.41 3.01 -68.22
CA LEU A 25 22.87 3.53 -66.92
C LEU A 25 21.87 4.50 -66.29
N VAL A 26 21.30 5.41 -67.09
CA VAL A 26 20.29 6.36 -66.60
C VAL A 26 19.02 5.63 -66.15
N VAL A 27 18.52 4.69 -66.96
CA VAL A 27 17.32 3.90 -66.61
C VAL A 27 17.59 3.00 -65.40
N GLY A 28 18.75 2.35 -65.33
CA GLY A 28 19.15 1.53 -64.19
C GLY A 28 19.26 2.34 -62.90
N GLY A 29 19.87 3.53 -62.96
CA GLY A 29 19.99 4.45 -61.82
C GLY A 29 18.63 4.95 -61.35
N ALA A 30 17.75 5.36 -62.27
CA ALA A 30 16.39 5.79 -61.93
C ALA A 30 15.54 4.64 -61.37
N ALA A 31 15.68 3.42 -61.91
CA ALA A 31 14.99 2.26 -61.37
C ALA A 31 15.48 1.90 -59.95
N TRP A 32 16.79 2.04 -59.69
CA TRP A 32 17.36 1.82 -58.37
C TRP A 32 16.84 2.82 -57.32
N THR A 33 16.80 4.12 -57.66
CA THR A 33 16.31 5.15 -56.72
C THR A 33 14.82 4.99 -56.43
N VAL A 34 14.00 4.70 -57.44
CA VAL A 34 12.56 4.44 -57.26
C VAL A 34 12.34 3.18 -56.42
N ARG A 35 13.16 2.15 -56.59
CA ARG A 35 13.08 0.93 -55.78
C ARG A 35 13.51 1.18 -54.33
N GLY A 36 14.53 2.02 -54.11
CA GLY A 36 14.93 2.51 -52.79
C GLY A 36 13.78 3.24 -52.07
N TRP A 37 13.16 4.22 -52.71
CA TRP A 37 12.03 4.95 -52.12
C TRP A 37 10.83 4.06 -51.78
N LYS A 38 10.56 3.03 -52.60
CA LYS A 38 9.52 2.05 -52.31
C LYS A 38 9.89 1.13 -51.15
N ALA A 39 11.16 0.76 -51.02
CA ALA A 39 11.66 -0.02 -49.89
C ALA A 39 11.58 0.79 -48.59
N ASP A 40 12.08 2.02 -48.60
CA ASP A 40 11.98 2.95 -47.46
C ASP A 40 10.51 3.12 -47.03
N ALA A 41 9.60 3.39 -47.99
CA ALA A 41 8.17 3.53 -47.71
C ALA A 41 7.51 2.25 -47.16
N ALA A 42 8.03 1.07 -47.49
CA ALA A 42 7.57 -0.21 -46.95
C ALA A 42 8.09 -0.42 -45.52
N GLU A 43 9.35 -0.06 -45.24
CA GLU A 43 9.94 -0.13 -43.90
C GLU A 43 9.21 0.79 -42.91
N TRP A 44 8.85 2.01 -43.32
CA TRP A 44 8.06 2.92 -42.48
C TRP A 44 6.68 2.36 -42.11
N LYS A 45 6.00 1.69 -43.05
CA LYS A 45 4.70 1.05 -42.78
C LYS A 45 4.84 -0.09 -41.78
N MET A 46 5.79 -0.99 -42.01
CA MET A 46 6.08 -2.09 -41.09
C MET A 46 6.47 -1.57 -39.70
N ALA A 47 7.34 -0.55 -39.62
CA ALA A 47 7.73 0.06 -38.36
C ALA A 47 6.54 0.69 -37.62
N SER A 48 5.61 1.33 -38.35
CA SER A 48 4.39 1.90 -37.76
C SER A 48 3.40 0.85 -37.27
N GLU A 49 3.25 -0.26 -37.99
CA GLU A 49 2.39 -1.37 -37.58
C GLU A 49 2.95 -2.05 -36.34
N HIS A 50 4.26 -2.32 -36.32
CA HIS A 50 4.96 -2.84 -35.15
C HIS A 50 4.94 -1.87 -33.96
N ALA A 51 4.88 -0.56 -34.19
CA ALA A 51 4.71 0.43 -33.12
C ALA A 51 3.28 0.38 -32.56
N GLN A 52 2.26 0.34 -33.41
CA GLN A 52 0.86 0.21 -32.99
C GLN A 52 0.61 -1.09 -32.23
N GLU A 53 1.17 -2.21 -32.66
CA GLU A 53 1.05 -3.48 -31.95
C GLU A 53 1.70 -3.42 -30.57
N ARG A 54 2.90 -2.81 -30.46
CA ARG A 54 3.57 -2.61 -29.17
C ARG A 54 2.79 -1.69 -28.25
N ASP A 55 2.24 -0.61 -28.79
CA ASP A 55 1.40 0.31 -28.02
C ASP A 55 0.09 -0.36 -27.57
N ALA A 56 -0.54 -1.16 -28.42
CA ALA A 56 -1.71 -1.95 -28.07
C ALA A 56 -1.41 -2.98 -26.97
N GLN A 57 -0.27 -3.68 -27.07
CA GLN A 57 0.18 -4.59 -26.02
C GLN A 57 0.50 -3.87 -24.71
N ALA A 58 1.17 -2.71 -24.77
CA ALA A 58 1.45 -1.89 -23.61
C ALA A 58 0.17 -1.39 -22.94
N GLN A 59 -0.81 -0.92 -23.71
CA GLN A 59 -2.11 -0.51 -23.19
C GLN A 59 -2.88 -1.68 -22.56
N ALA A 60 -2.86 -2.86 -23.19
CA ALA A 60 -3.48 -4.06 -22.64
C ALA A 60 -2.83 -4.47 -21.31
N ALA A 61 -1.50 -4.41 -21.22
CA ALA A 61 -0.76 -4.67 -19.99
C ALA A 61 -1.09 -3.65 -18.89
N LEU A 62 -1.16 -2.35 -19.23
CA LEU A 62 -1.54 -1.29 -18.30
C LEU A 62 -2.97 -1.48 -17.78
N ALA A 63 -3.92 -1.80 -18.67
CA ALA A 63 -5.31 -2.08 -18.28
C ALA A 63 -5.40 -3.29 -17.32
N ALA A 64 -4.66 -4.36 -17.60
CA ALA A 64 -4.61 -5.53 -16.71
C ALA A 64 -4.05 -5.16 -15.32
N VAL A 65 -2.99 -4.34 -15.25
CA VAL A 65 -2.41 -3.88 -13.99
C VAL A 65 -3.35 -2.92 -13.24
N GLU A 66 -4.09 -2.06 -13.95
CA GLU A 66 -5.05 -1.14 -13.34
C GLU A 66 -6.16 -1.89 -12.62
N GLU A 67 -6.69 -2.96 -13.22
CA GLU A 67 -7.72 -3.79 -12.58
C GLU A 67 -7.21 -4.49 -11.32
N VAL A 68 -5.99 -5.05 -11.37
CA VAL A 68 -5.36 -5.65 -10.18
C VAL A 68 -5.15 -4.58 -9.10
N ARG A 69 -4.67 -3.38 -9.45
CA ARG A 69 -4.46 -2.29 -8.50
C ARG A 69 -5.75 -1.79 -7.87
N LYS A 70 -6.87 -1.77 -8.60
CA LYS A 70 -8.18 -1.40 -8.03
C LYS A 70 -8.59 -2.38 -6.94
N GLU A 71 -8.41 -3.67 -7.20
CA GLU A 71 -8.72 -4.72 -6.24
C GLU A 71 -7.79 -4.68 -5.02
N GLU A 72 -6.49 -4.48 -5.22
CA GLU A 72 -5.52 -4.28 -4.13
C GLU A 72 -5.86 -3.06 -3.28
N LYS A 73 -6.25 -1.93 -3.90
CA LYS A 73 -6.68 -0.73 -3.17
C LYS A 73 -7.94 -1.00 -2.34
N ARG A 74 -8.90 -1.75 -2.88
CA ARG A 74 -10.12 -2.14 -2.16
C ARG A 74 -9.78 -2.97 -0.92
N GLN A 75 -8.91 -3.97 -1.06
CA GLN A 75 -8.48 -4.83 0.05
C GLN A 75 -7.69 -4.03 1.09
N THR A 76 -6.77 -3.18 0.64
CA THR A 76 -5.95 -2.32 1.52
C THR A 76 -6.83 -1.38 2.32
N ALA A 77 -7.80 -0.72 1.68
CA ALA A 77 -8.74 0.18 2.36
C ALA A 77 -9.60 -0.55 3.40
N ALA A 78 -10.04 -1.78 3.10
CA ALA A 78 -10.79 -2.59 4.06
C ALA A 78 -9.94 -2.98 5.29
N MET A 79 -8.67 -3.36 5.08
CA MET A 79 -7.73 -3.66 6.15
C MET A 79 -7.38 -2.42 6.99
N GLU A 80 -7.20 -1.26 6.35
CA GLU A 80 -6.96 0.00 7.04
C GLU A 80 -8.14 0.39 7.93
N LYS A 81 -9.37 0.25 7.42
CA LYS A 81 -10.57 0.48 8.23
C LYS A 81 -10.65 -0.46 9.43
N ALA A 82 -10.33 -1.75 9.24
CA ALA A 82 -10.28 -2.71 10.35
C ALA A 82 -9.24 -2.29 11.40
N ARG A 83 -8.04 -1.89 10.97
CA ARG A 83 -6.96 -1.39 11.85
C ARG A 83 -7.42 -0.18 12.64
N ASP A 84 -8.02 0.81 11.99
CA ASP A 84 -8.45 2.04 12.63
C ASP A 84 -9.56 1.78 13.67
N ASP A 85 -10.49 0.87 13.37
CA ASP A 85 -11.52 0.47 14.33
C ASP A 85 -10.96 -0.28 15.54
N ALA A 86 -9.92 -1.10 15.36
CA ALA A 86 -9.23 -1.73 16.48
C ALA A 86 -8.42 -0.73 17.31
N GLN A 87 -7.77 0.25 16.67
CA GLN A 87 -7.09 1.33 17.39
C GLN A 87 -8.06 2.15 18.23
N LYS A 88 -9.25 2.47 17.69
CA LYS A 88 -10.31 3.16 18.44
C LYS A 88 -10.79 2.34 19.64
N GLN A 89 -11.03 1.04 19.46
CA GLN A 89 -11.42 0.15 20.56
C GLN A 89 -10.33 0.03 21.62
N ALA A 90 -9.06 -0.08 21.22
CA ALA A 90 -7.93 -0.11 22.13
C ALA A 90 -7.80 1.20 22.91
N ALA A 91 -7.98 2.34 22.25
CA ALA A 91 -7.95 3.66 22.89
C ALA A 91 -9.10 3.83 23.88
N ALA A 92 -10.32 3.41 23.51
CA ALA A 92 -11.48 3.44 24.40
C ALA A 92 -11.27 2.56 25.64
N ALA A 93 -10.86 1.30 25.46
CA ALA A 93 -10.55 0.39 26.57
C ALA A 93 -9.44 0.94 27.49
N ALA A 94 -8.40 1.57 26.91
CA ALA A 94 -7.33 2.20 27.68
C ALA A 94 -7.84 3.41 28.50
N ALA A 95 -8.71 4.23 27.92
CA ALA A 95 -9.33 5.37 28.60
C ALA A 95 -10.27 4.92 29.73
N ASP A 96 -11.11 3.92 29.48
CA ASP A 96 -12.01 3.34 30.50
C ASP A 96 -11.21 2.74 31.65
N ALA A 97 -10.16 1.98 31.36
CA ALA A 97 -9.27 1.44 32.38
C ALA A 97 -8.57 2.55 33.18
N ALA A 98 -8.20 3.67 32.56
CA ALA A 98 -7.65 4.82 33.26
C ALA A 98 -8.69 5.52 34.16
N GLY A 99 -9.93 5.66 33.68
CA GLY A 99 -11.06 6.18 34.46
C GLY A 99 -11.30 5.36 35.71
N ILE A 100 -11.46 4.04 35.57
CA ILE A 100 -11.68 3.11 36.69
C ILE A 100 -10.52 3.16 37.70
N ARG A 101 -9.26 3.21 37.25
CA ARG A 101 -8.10 3.38 38.15
C ARG A 101 -8.19 4.67 38.95
N SER A 102 -8.55 5.78 38.31
CA SER A 102 -8.69 7.08 38.97
C SER A 102 -9.81 7.10 40.01
N GLU A 103 -10.94 6.46 39.73
CA GLU A 103 -12.07 6.34 40.65
C GLU A 103 -11.72 5.47 41.85
N ARG A 104 -11.05 4.33 41.61
CA ARG A 104 -10.53 3.45 42.66
C ARG A 104 -9.57 4.20 43.59
N ASP A 105 -8.63 4.95 43.04
CA ASP A 105 -7.65 5.68 43.83
C ASP A 105 -8.30 6.80 44.64
N ARG A 106 -9.28 7.51 44.07
CA ARG A 106 -10.12 8.48 44.80
C ARG A 106 -10.92 7.82 45.92
N LEU A 107 -11.51 6.65 45.69
CA LEU A 107 -12.23 5.90 46.71
C LEU A 107 -11.29 5.52 47.85
N ARG A 108 -10.09 5.03 47.54
CA ARG A 108 -9.05 4.69 48.52
C ARG A 108 -8.64 5.89 49.37
N ALA A 109 -8.42 7.05 48.74
CA ALA A 109 -8.08 8.28 49.44
C ALA A 109 -9.21 8.79 50.34
N ARG A 110 -10.47 8.66 49.92
CA ARG A 110 -11.62 9.00 50.76
C ARG A 110 -11.74 8.07 51.96
N VAL A 111 -11.61 6.76 51.75
CA VAL A 111 -11.66 5.77 52.83
C VAL A 111 -10.54 6.00 53.85
N SER A 112 -9.30 6.26 53.40
CA SER A 112 -8.20 6.56 54.33
C SER A 112 -8.45 7.86 55.11
N SER A 113 -8.94 8.91 54.46
CA SER A 113 -9.30 10.17 55.13
C SER A 113 -10.40 9.98 56.18
N LEU A 114 -11.45 9.21 55.87
CA LEU A 114 -12.52 8.86 56.80
C LEU A 114 -11.99 8.03 57.99
N ALA A 115 -11.12 7.05 57.72
CA ALA A 115 -10.50 6.24 58.77
C ALA A 115 -9.67 7.09 59.74
N HIS A 116 -8.84 8.01 59.23
CA HIS A 116 -8.08 8.94 60.06
C HIS A 116 -8.97 9.88 60.87
N ALA A 117 -10.05 10.40 60.26
CA ALA A 117 -10.99 11.29 60.95
C ALA A 117 -11.82 10.59 62.05
N ALA A 118 -12.06 9.28 61.92
CA ALA A 118 -12.71 8.46 62.94
C ALA A 118 -11.77 8.17 64.11
N ALA A 119 -10.51 7.80 63.83
CA ALA A 119 -9.49 7.55 64.86
C ALA A 119 -9.22 8.78 65.75
N GLY A 120 -9.30 10.00 65.18
CA GLY A 120 -9.17 11.24 65.95
C GLY A 120 -10.39 11.60 66.81
N ARG A 121 -11.57 11.04 66.54
CA ARG A 121 -12.82 11.32 67.28
C ARG A 121 -13.10 10.33 68.41
N ASP A 122 -12.67 9.08 68.27
CA ASP A 122 -12.82 8.05 69.30
C ASP A 122 -11.48 7.31 69.49
N PRO A 123 -10.59 7.81 70.37
CA PRO A 123 -9.33 7.13 70.66
C PRO A 123 -9.54 5.72 71.27
N GLY A 124 -10.68 5.49 71.93
CA GLY A 124 -11.05 4.18 72.49
C GLY A 124 -11.46 3.16 71.43
N ALA A 125 -11.78 3.59 70.21
CA ALA A 125 -11.98 2.69 69.08
C ALA A 125 -10.67 2.02 68.64
N ALA A 126 -9.53 2.68 68.79
CA ALA A 126 -8.21 2.09 68.57
C ALA A 126 -7.83 1.08 69.68
N GLU A 127 -8.36 1.25 70.90
CA GLU A 127 -8.16 0.33 72.02
C GLU A 127 -9.07 -0.92 71.98
N ARG A 128 -10.11 -0.95 71.14
CA ARG A 128 -11.17 -1.97 71.20
C ARG A 128 -10.71 -3.40 70.82
N SER A 129 -9.57 -3.55 70.16
CA SER A 129 -8.67 -4.72 70.19
C SER A 129 -7.62 -4.58 69.05
N PRO A 130 -6.32 -4.78 69.32
CA PRO A 130 -5.28 -4.80 68.29
C PRO A 130 -5.57 -5.79 67.15
N ALA A 131 -6.17 -6.94 67.48
CA ALA A 131 -6.49 -7.98 66.50
C ALA A 131 -7.58 -7.57 65.50
N GLY A 132 -8.48 -6.65 65.88
CA GLY A 132 -9.53 -6.13 64.99
C GLY A 132 -9.00 -5.12 63.97
N ALA A 133 -8.05 -4.28 64.38
CA ALA A 133 -7.35 -3.35 63.49
C ALA A 133 -6.50 -4.10 62.45
N ASP A 134 -5.72 -5.09 62.90
CA ASP A 134 -4.90 -5.94 62.04
C ASP A 134 -5.74 -6.71 60.99
N ALA A 135 -6.95 -7.15 61.37
CA ALA A 135 -7.86 -7.84 60.46
C ALA A 135 -8.41 -6.92 59.35
N ILE A 136 -8.69 -5.65 59.66
CA ILE A 136 -9.14 -4.66 58.67
C ILE A 136 -8.00 -4.32 57.70
N ASP A 137 -6.78 -4.14 58.21
CA ASP A 137 -5.60 -3.87 57.38
C ASP A 137 -5.27 -5.05 56.45
N LEU A 138 -5.38 -6.28 56.95
CA LEU A 138 -5.24 -7.49 56.13
C LEU A 138 -6.30 -7.55 55.02
N LEU A 139 -7.57 -7.27 55.34
CA LEU A 139 -8.64 -7.22 54.34
C LEU A 139 -8.39 -6.14 53.27
N ALA A 140 -7.92 -4.95 53.66
CA ALA A 140 -7.57 -3.88 52.72
C ALA A 140 -6.39 -4.26 51.82
N TYR A 141 -5.37 -4.93 52.38
CA TYR A 141 -4.24 -5.47 51.63
C TYR A 141 -4.67 -6.56 50.63
N MET A 142 -5.47 -7.53 51.06
CA MET A 142 -5.97 -8.60 50.21
C MET A 142 -6.90 -8.08 49.11
N PHE A 143 -7.82 -7.17 49.45
CA PHE A 143 -8.70 -6.53 48.47
C PHE A 143 -7.89 -5.75 47.43
N GLY A 144 -6.82 -5.06 47.86
CA GLY A 144 -5.87 -4.41 46.97
C GLY A 144 -5.23 -5.37 45.97
N ARG A 145 -4.64 -6.46 46.47
CA ARG A 145 -4.03 -7.52 45.66
C ARG A 145 -5.01 -8.14 44.67
N LEU A 146 -6.24 -8.44 45.11
CA LEU A 146 -7.28 -9.01 44.25
C LEU A 146 -7.72 -8.02 43.16
N SER A 147 -7.91 -6.75 43.53
CA SER A 147 -8.30 -5.70 42.59
C SER A 147 -7.22 -5.45 41.52
N ASP A 148 -5.94 -5.45 41.91
CA ASP A 148 -4.83 -5.27 40.98
C ASP A 148 -4.73 -6.45 40.00
N ARG A 149 -4.89 -7.69 40.50
CA ARG A 149 -4.94 -8.88 39.64
C ARG A 149 -6.15 -8.90 38.72
N ALA A 150 -7.31 -8.48 39.20
CA ALA A 150 -8.51 -8.35 38.36
C ALA A 150 -8.30 -7.34 37.23
N ALA A 151 -7.65 -6.20 37.51
CA ALA A 151 -7.32 -5.20 36.49
C ALA A 151 -6.31 -5.72 35.45
N GLU A 152 -5.31 -6.50 35.89
CA GLU A 152 -4.35 -7.14 35.00
C GLU A 152 -5.03 -8.15 34.06
N LEU A 153 -5.90 -9.01 34.60
CA LEU A 153 -6.69 -9.97 33.81
C LEU A 153 -7.63 -9.26 32.82
N ALA A 154 -8.30 -8.20 33.26
CA ALA A 154 -9.16 -7.40 32.37
C ALA A 154 -8.35 -6.83 31.19
N GLY A 155 -7.17 -6.27 31.46
CA GLY A 155 -6.30 -5.75 30.40
C GLY A 155 -5.81 -6.84 29.43
N ILE A 156 -5.59 -8.07 29.89
CA ILE A 156 -5.28 -9.21 29.01
C ILE A 156 -6.49 -9.57 28.16
N ALA A 157 -7.68 -9.65 28.77
CA ALA A 157 -8.92 -9.98 28.08
C ALA A 157 -9.26 -8.95 27.00
N ASP A 158 -9.10 -7.66 27.28
CA ASP A 158 -9.33 -6.59 26.30
C ASP A 158 -8.39 -6.70 25.10
N ARG A 159 -7.10 -6.93 25.34
CA ARG A 159 -6.12 -7.14 24.27
C ARG A 159 -6.45 -8.37 23.43
N ALA A 160 -6.81 -9.49 24.09
CA ALA A 160 -7.19 -10.72 23.41
C ALA A 160 -8.45 -10.52 22.55
N ARG A 161 -9.46 -9.82 23.09
CA ARG A 161 -10.69 -9.47 22.36
C ARG A 161 -10.41 -8.61 21.14
N ILE A 162 -9.61 -7.54 21.29
CA ILE A 162 -9.25 -6.65 20.19
C ILE A 162 -8.50 -7.42 19.09
N ALA A 163 -7.54 -8.26 19.48
CA ALA A 163 -6.82 -9.11 18.53
C ALA A 163 -7.76 -10.11 17.82
N GLY A 164 -8.69 -10.74 18.54
CA GLY A 164 -9.69 -11.65 17.98
C GLY A 164 -10.58 -10.97 16.95
N LEU A 165 -11.13 -9.80 17.29
CA LEU A 165 -11.96 -9.02 16.36
C LEU A 165 -11.19 -8.59 15.11
N MET A 166 -9.88 -8.35 15.21
CA MET A 166 -9.03 -8.09 14.05
C MET A 166 -8.85 -9.31 13.17
N CYS A 167 -8.63 -10.49 13.77
CA CYS A 167 -8.54 -11.74 13.03
C CYS A 167 -9.84 -12.05 12.28
N GLU A 168 -10.99 -11.87 12.93
CA GLU A 168 -12.32 -12.06 12.31
C GLU A 168 -12.52 -11.14 11.11
N ARG A 169 -12.24 -9.83 11.27
CA ARG A 169 -12.37 -8.87 10.17
C ARG A 169 -11.40 -9.14 9.03
N ALA A 170 -10.15 -9.50 9.34
CA ALA A 170 -9.17 -9.86 8.31
C ALA A 170 -9.62 -11.10 7.54
N TYR A 171 -10.18 -12.09 8.24
CA TYR A 171 -10.76 -13.28 7.63
C TYR A 171 -11.94 -12.94 6.71
N ASP A 172 -12.85 -12.05 7.14
CA ASP A 172 -13.98 -11.61 6.31
C ASP A 172 -13.52 -10.88 5.04
N VAL A 173 -12.45 -10.07 5.11
CA VAL A 173 -11.86 -9.44 3.92
C VAL A 173 -11.32 -10.49 2.95
N VAL A 174 -10.59 -11.49 3.44
CA VAL A 174 -10.06 -12.58 2.60
C VAL A 174 -11.19 -13.45 2.02
N ARG A 175 -12.24 -13.71 2.80
CA ARG A 175 -13.38 -14.53 2.38
C ARG A 175 -14.27 -13.81 1.37
N GLY A 176 -14.52 -12.51 1.55
CA GLY A 176 -15.32 -11.69 0.63
C GLY A 176 -14.61 -11.30 -0.66
N ALA A 177 -13.31 -11.58 -0.78
CA ALA A 177 -12.52 -11.41 -1.99
C ALA A 177 -12.58 -12.63 -2.96
N ARG A 178 -13.23 -13.73 -2.55
CA ARG A 178 -13.55 -14.88 -3.41
C ARG A 178 -14.95 -14.76 -3.99
#